data_AF-A0A8J7Z0L3-F1
#
_entry.id   AF-A0A8J7Z0L3-F1
#
_cell.length_a   1.000
_cell.length_b   1.000
_cell.length_c   1.000
_cell.angle_alpha   90.00
_cell.angle_beta   90.00
_cell.angle_gamma   90.00
#
_symmetry.space_group_name_H-M   'P 1'
#
loop_
_entity.id
_entity.type
_entity.pdbx_description
1 polymer ?
#
loop_
_entity_poly.entity_id
_entity_poly.type
_entity_poly.pdbx_seq_one_letter_code
_entity_poly.pdbx_strand_id
1 'polypeptide(L)'
;MLNFANQNLQNRSFRGQNLAGSDFQSADIRGCNFKNAQLHGANFTGAKVGQSRRQKIGLGLLMLGVAVISIDTISRLVSNTISQSPLDATAAHVPVLAAILSATGISSALSAVWRNSKRGQISRIITAILWGTLIGFTAGFFYGSAWRDSLTIYLLHHPTTSLLALYPATQRHATQRLMLAKQGMLLGAIAVLLLTRFRHTTAFRAAISLAGTVVSYGATFFWGTTAGAFLSTHELGLGLIIGSVALLYLWCTTRSLSCLSYEWNNATGTSFRGADLTEATFENVELRHTDFSNAIGYLSPTSRSI
;
A
#
# COMPACT_ATOMS: atom_id res chain seq x y z
N MET A 1 26.40 -23.96 23.32
CA MET A 1 26.90 -23.12 22.21
C MET A 1 26.60 -23.84 20.91
N LEU A 2 25.99 -23.15 19.95
CA LEU A 2 25.63 -23.70 18.65
C LEU A 2 26.63 -23.22 17.60
N ASN A 3 27.07 -24.12 16.71
CA ASN A 3 27.97 -23.79 15.61
C ASN A 3 27.18 -23.71 14.30
N PHE A 4 27.13 -22.52 13.74
CA PHE A 4 26.54 -22.19 12.45
C PHE A 4 27.56 -21.64 11.45
N ALA A 5 28.85 -21.76 11.73
CA ALA A 5 29.90 -21.23 10.89
C ALA A 5 29.81 -21.79 9.46
N ASN A 6 29.99 -20.92 8.47
CA ASN A 6 29.92 -21.23 7.03
C ASN A 6 28.58 -21.83 6.54
N GLN A 7 27.51 -21.82 7.36
CA GLN A 7 26.24 -22.40 6.96
C GLN A 7 25.39 -21.43 6.13
N ASN A 8 24.60 -21.98 5.21
CA ASN A 8 23.54 -21.24 4.53
C ASN A 8 22.26 -21.27 5.39
N LEU A 9 22.01 -20.18 6.10
CA LEU A 9 20.87 -20.02 6.99
C LEU A 9 19.79 -19.09 6.43
N GLN A 10 19.86 -18.73 5.14
CA GLN A 10 18.98 -17.73 4.55
C GLN A 10 17.50 -17.95 4.85
N ASN A 11 16.80 -16.88 5.22
CA ASN A 11 15.37 -16.87 5.54
C ASN A 11 14.94 -17.74 6.72
N ARG A 12 15.87 -18.20 7.57
CA ARG A 12 15.51 -18.94 8.79
C ARG A 12 14.99 -18.01 9.89
N SER A 13 14.07 -18.53 10.69
CA SER A 13 13.54 -17.85 11.86
C SER A 13 14.23 -18.37 13.11
N PHE A 14 14.94 -17.48 13.80
CA PHE A 14 15.56 -17.65 15.10
C PHE A 14 14.85 -16.82 16.18
N ARG A 15 13.62 -16.40 15.91
CA ARG A 15 12.83 -15.52 16.77
C ARG A 15 12.70 -16.11 18.19
N GLY A 16 13.10 -15.33 19.20
CA GLY A 16 12.97 -15.72 20.61
C GLY A 16 13.91 -16.84 21.07
N GLN A 17 14.83 -17.31 20.23
CA GLN A 17 15.73 -18.41 20.59
C GLN A 17 16.87 -17.92 21.47
N ASN A 18 17.33 -18.81 22.35
CA ASN A 18 18.59 -18.61 23.07
C ASN A 18 19.75 -19.10 22.21
N LEU A 19 20.52 -18.15 21.70
CA LEU A 19 21.67 -18.31 20.83
C LEU A 19 22.92 -17.66 21.48
N ALA A 20 22.96 -17.59 22.81
CA ALA A 20 24.10 -17.04 23.52
C ALA A 20 25.39 -17.82 23.19
N GLY A 21 26.45 -17.10 22.84
CA GLY A 21 27.75 -17.65 22.45
C GLY A 21 27.73 -18.50 21.18
N SER A 22 26.69 -18.40 20.33
CA SER A 22 26.65 -19.16 19.08
C SER A 22 27.61 -18.57 18.03
N ASP A 23 28.21 -19.45 17.23
CA ASP A 23 29.14 -19.06 16.18
C ASP A 23 28.44 -18.98 14.82
N PHE A 24 28.34 -17.77 14.26
CA PHE A 24 27.82 -17.47 12.91
C PHE A 24 28.94 -17.00 11.96
N GLN A 25 30.21 -17.31 12.25
CA GLN A 25 31.32 -16.88 11.42
C GLN A 25 31.14 -17.30 9.96
N SER A 26 31.27 -16.34 9.03
CA SER A 26 31.10 -16.56 7.58
C SER A 26 29.75 -17.17 7.16
N ALA A 27 28.75 -17.21 8.03
CA ALA A 27 27.43 -17.77 7.74
C ALA A 27 26.62 -16.83 6.82
N ASP A 28 25.75 -17.39 5.99
CA ASP A 28 24.81 -16.62 5.18
C ASP A 28 23.47 -16.49 5.91
N ILE A 29 23.28 -15.35 6.57
CA ILE A 29 22.11 -15.04 7.40
C ILE A 29 21.20 -13.99 6.73
N ARG A 30 21.27 -13.85 5.40
CA ARG A 30 20.38 -12.96 4.65
C ARG A 30 18.93 -13.37 4.81
N GLY A 31 18.09 -12.42 5.19
CA GLY A 31 16.67 -12.64 5.41
C GLY A 31 16.32 -13.36 6.71
N CYS A 32 17.29 -13.62 7.59
CA CYS A 32 17.01 -14.25 8.88
C CYS A 32 16.23 -13.35 9.84
N ASN A 33 15.42 -13.96 10.68
CA ASN A 33 14.67 -13.28 11.71
C ASN A 33 15.18 -13.65 13.11
N PHE A 34 15.95 -12.77 13.73
CA PHE A 34 16.47 -12.86 15.10
C PHE A 34 15.65 -12.03 16.10
N LYS A 35 14.39 -11.71 15.78
CA LYS A 35 13.57 -10.86 16.66
C LYS A 35 13.47 -11.45 18.08
N ASN A 36 13.76 -10.65 19.09
CA ASN A 36 13.76 -11.05 20.51
C ASN A 36 14.67 -12.26 20.83
N ALA A 37 15.66 -12.58 19.99
CA ALA A 37 16.62 -13.64 20.28
C ALA A 37 17.65 -13.19 21.31
N GLN A 38 18.14 -14.12 22.14
CA GLN A 38 19.28 -13.87 23.03
C GLN A 38 20.55 -14.22 22.25
N LEU A 39 21.37 -13.22 21.91
CA LEU A 39 22.57 -13.34 21.09
C LEU A 39 23.81 -12.82 21.85
N HIS A 40 23.75 -12.84 23.18
CA HIS A 40 24.85 -12.43 24.04
C HIS A 40 26.12 -13.20 23.69
N GLY A 41 27.22 -12.51 23.39
CA GLY A 41 28.50 -13.11 23.00
C GLY A 41 28.50 -13.89 21.68
N ALA A 42 27.49 -13.72 20.81
CA ALA A 42 27.44 -14.41 19.52
C ALA A 42 28.46 -13.85 18.53
N ASN A 43 29.11 -14.73 17.75
CA ASN A 43 30.14 -14.35 16.78
C ASN A 43 29.54 -14.22 15.37
N PHE A 44 29.47 -13.01 14.80
CA PHE A 44 29.02 -12.78 13.42
C PHE A 44 30.15 -12.43 12.44
N THR A 45 31.42 -12.65 12.81
CA THR A 45 32.56 -12.23 11.98
C THR A 45 32.47 -12.77 10.55
N GLY A 46 32.54 -11.88 9.55
CA GLY A 46 32.43 -12.23 8.13
C GLY A 46 31.07 -12.76 7.65
N ALA A 47 30.03 -12.74 8.50
CA ALA A 47 28.70 -13.20 8.12
C ALA A 47 28.09 -12.34 7.00
N LYS A 48 27.35 -12.97 6.09
CA LYS A 48 26.58 -12.28 5.05
C LYS A 48 25.20 -11.93 5.58
N VAL A 49 24.94 -10.65 5.81
CA VAL A 49 23.63 -10.13 6.25
C VAL A 49 22.91 -9.37 5.13
N GLY A 50 21.63 -9.09 5.32
CA GLY A 50 20.85 -8.23 4.43
C GLY A 50 19.70 -8.97 3.75
N GLN A 51 19.26 -8.48 2.60
CA GLN A 51 18.10 -9.03 1.90
C GLN A 51 18.43 -10.34 1.17
N SER A 52 17.53 -11.32 1.30
CA SER A 52 17.59 -12.54 0.49
C SER A 52 16.87 -12.34 -0.87
N ARG A 53 17.24 -13.14 -1.88
CA ARG A 53 16.54 -13.14 -3.18
C ARG A 53 15.06 -13.49 -3.03
N ARG A 54 14.71 -14.41 -2.13
CA ARG A 54 13.32 -14.81 -1.85
C ARG A 54 12.50 -13.66 -1.30
N GLN A 55 13.06 -12.85 -0.39
CA GLN A 55 12.38 -11.67 0.15
C GLN A 55 12.11 -10.62 -0.93
N LYS A 56 13.08 -10.37 -1.84
CA LYS A 56 12.88 -9.46 -2.98
C LYS A 56 11.76 -9.95 -3.92
N ILE A 57 11.75 -11.24 -4.25
CA ILE A 57 10.71 -11.83 -5.12
C ILE A 57 9.35 -11.77 -4.42
N GLY A 58 9.27 -12.15 -3.14
CA GLY A 58 8.03 -12.10 -2.37
C GLY A 58 7.47 -10.68 -2.26
N LEU A 59 8.34 -9.69 -2.02
CA LEU A 59 7.97 -8.27 -2.07
C LEU A 59 7.45 -7.89 -3.46
N GLY A 60 8.12 -8.34 -4.53
CA GLY A 60 7.68 -8.14 -5.91
C GLY A 60 6.30 -8.70 -6.22
N LEU A 61 6.02 -9.93 -5.79
CA LEU A 61 4.72 -10.55 -6.00
C LEU A 61 3.61 -9.85 -5.21
N LEU A 62 3.88 -9.45 -3.97
CA LEU A 62 2.95 -8.65 -3.17
C LEU A 62 2.60 -7.34 -3.89
N MET A 63 3.62 -6.67 -4.41
CA MET A 63 3.48 -5.40 -5.12
C MET A 63 2.73 -5.58 -6.43
N LEU A 64 3.04 -6.63 -7.19
CA LEU A 64 2.30 -6.98 -8.41
C LEU A 64 0.82 -7.25 -8.11
N GLY A 65 0.51 -7.98 -7.03
CA GLY A 65 -0.87 -8.20 -6.59
C GLY A 65 -1.60 -6.89 -6.26
N VAL A 66 -0.96 -5.99 -5.51
CA VAL A 66 -1.51 -4.65 -5.22
C VAL A 66 -1.71 -3.85 -6.50
N ALA A 67 -0.74 -3.84 -7.42
CA ALA A 67 -0.85 -3.12 -8.69
C ALA A 67 -2.01 -3.65 -9.54
N VAL A 68 -2.19 -4.97 -9.67
CA VAL A 68 -3.28 -5.56 -10.46
C VAL A 68 -4.65 -5.18 -9.88
N ILE A 69 -4.82 -5.28 -8.55
CA ILE A 69 -6.07 -4.85 -7.88
C ILE A 69 -6.31 -3.36 -8.12
N SER A 70 -5.24 -2.55 -8.06
CA SER A 70 -5.33 -1.10 -8.29
C SER A 70 -5.72 -0.77 -9.73
N ILE A 71 -5.15 -1.47 -10.71
CA ILE A 71 -5.45 -1.24 -12.13
C ILE A 71 -6.89 -1.65 -12.44
N ASP A 72 -7.35 -2.83 -12.00
CA ASP A 72 -8.73 -3.28 -12.23
C ASP A 72 -9.75 -2.30 -11.62
N THR A 73 -9.51 -1.88 -10.37
CA THR A 73 -10.41 -0.92 -9.70
C THR A 73 -10.48 0.40 -10.44
N ILE A 74 -9.35 0.98 -10.87
CA ILE A 74 -9.31 2.26 -11.59
C ILE A 74 -9.89 2.12 -13.01
N SER A 75 -9.55 1.07 -13.76
CA SER A 75 -10.05 0.87 -15.13
C SER A 75 -11.57 0.74 -15.17
N ARG A 76 -12.18 -0.01 -14.25
CA ARG A 76 -13.64 -0.12 -14.15
C ARG A 76 -14.28 1.20 -13.74
N LEU A 77 -13.61 1.96 -12.89
CA LEU A 77 -14.05 3.26 -12.42
C LEU A 77 -14.12 4.29 -13.57
N VAL A 78 -13.04 4.36 -14.35
CA VAL A 78 -12.90 5.28 -15.48
C VAL A 78 -13.83 4.90 -16.63
N SER A 79 -13.87 3.61 -17.00
CA SER A 79 -14.74 3.11 -18.09
C SER A 79 -16.22 3.46 -17.85
N ASN A 80 -16.70 3.32 -16.62
CA ASN A 80 -18.10 3.59 -16.29
C ASN A 80 -18.42 5.09 -16.09
N THR A 81 -17.41 5.90 -15.76
CA THR A 81 -17.57 7.36 -15.67
C THR A 81 -17.68 7.98 -17.07
N ILE A 82 -16.96 7.43 -18.04
CA ILE A 82 -17.00 7.89 -19.44
C ILE A 82 -18.27 7.41 -20.17
N SER A 83 -18.84 6.27 -19.77
CA SER A 83 -20.07 5.75 -20.39
C SER A 83 -21.36 6.43 -19.92
N GLN A 84 -21.31 7.30 -18.91
CA GLN A 84 -22.44 8.13 -18.49
C GLN A 84 -22.37 9.48 -19.20
N SER A 85 -23.46 9.89 -19.84
CA SER A 85 -23.56 11.13 -20.62
C SER A 85 -23.10 12.36 -19.81
N PRO A 86 -22.34 13.30 -20.41
CA PRO A 86 -21.79 14.48 -19.73
C PRO A 86 -22.83 15.41 -19.07
N LEU A 87 -24.11 15.26 -19.39
CA LEU A 87 -25.22 16.05 -18.83
C LEU A 87 -25.78 15.49 -17.51
N ASP A 88 -25.46 14.24 -17.14
CA ASP A 88 -25.73 13.66 -15.81
C ASP A 88 -24.53 13.84 -14.85
N ALA A 89 -23.50 14.59 -15.27
CA ALA A 89 -22.28 14.87 -14.50
C ALA A 89 -22.51 15.67 -13.19
N THR A 90 -23.76 16.03 -12.89
CA THR A 90 -24.23 16.53 -11.58
C THR A 90 -24.51 15.40 -10.58
N ALA A 91 -24.33 14.14 -10.97
CA ALA A 91 -24.48 13.02 -10.07
C ALA A 91 -23.33 12.99 -9.05
N ALA A 92 -23.69 13.06 -7.77
CA ALA A 92 -22.81 13.31 -6.63
C ALA A 92 -21.60 12.34 -6.49
N HIS A 93 -21.54 11.25 -7.25
CA HIS A 93 -20.45 10.26 -7.19
C HIS A 93 -19.16 10.70 -7.88
N VAL A 94 -19.23 11.43 -9.00
CA VAL A 94 -18.04 11.92 -9.74
C VAL A 94 -17.18 12.87 -8.89
N PRO A 95 -17.73 13.90 -8.22
CA PRO A 95 -16.92 14.79 -7.38
C PRO A 95 -16.36 14.09 -6.13
N VAL A 96 -17.11 13.16 -5.53
CA VAL A 96 -16.63 12.37 -4.37
C VAL A 96 -15.42 11.51 -4.77
N LEU A 97 -15.47 10.91 -5.94
CA LEU A 97 -14.42 10.07 -6.48
C LEU A 97 -13.19 10.86 -6.88
N ALA A 98 -13.39 11.99 -7.57
CA ALA A 98 -12.32 12.94 -7.87
C ALA A 98 -11.66 13.44 -6.57
N ALA A 99 -12.44 13.73 -5.52
CA ALA A 99 -11.91 14.16 -4.23
C ALA A 99 -11.10 13.07 -3.52
N ILE A 100 -11.53 11.80 -3.55
CA ILE A 100 -10.79 10.69 -2.94
C ILE A 100 -9.48 10.42 -3.69
N LEU A 101 -9.51 10.36 -5.03
CA LEU A 101 -8.29 10.19 -5.85
C LEU A 101 -7.29 11.32 -5.60
N SER A 102 -7.80 12.55 -5.57
CA SER A 102 -7.05 13.78 -5.30
C SER A 102 -6.38 13.77 -3.92
N ALA A 103 -7.17 13.51 -2.87
CA ALA A 103 -6.67 13.45 -1.50
C ALA A 103 -5.64 12.34 -1.31
N THR A 104 -5.85 11.19 -1.94
CA THR A 104 -4.93 10.04 -1.87
C THR A 104 -3.61 10.37 -2.54
N GLY A 105 -3.64 10.96 -3.74
CA GLY A 105 -2.42 11.30 -4.47
C GLY A 105 -1.58 12.39 -3.81
N ILE A 106 -2.23 13.36 -3.17
CA ILE A 106 -1.54 14.37 -2.36
C ILE A 106 -0.93 13.72 -1.11
N SER A 107 -1.69 12.89 -0.38
CA SER A 107 -1.18 12.23 0.82
C SER A 107 0.02 11.32 0.55
N SER A 108 0.03 10.61 -0.59
CA SER A 108 1.14 9.74 -1.00
C SER A 108 2.39 10.56 -1.35
N ALA A 109 2.23 11.68 -2.06
CA ALA A 109 3.33 12.59 -2.35
C ALA A 109 3.91 13.24 -1.08
N LEU A 110 3.06 13.67 -0.15
CA LEU A 110 3.48 14.20 1.15
C LEU A 110 4.27 13.16 1.96
N SER A 111 3.87 11.89 1.89
CA SER A 111 4.62 10.81 2.52
C SER A 111 6.01 10.60 1.91
N ALA A 112 6.16 10.89 0.62
CA ALA A 112 7.43 10.84 -0.07
C ALA A 112 8.36 12.01 0.33
N VAL A 113 7.80 13.20 0.57
CA VAL A 113 8.51 14.40 1.02
C VAL A 113 8.99 14.26 2.46
N TRP A 114 8.12 13.82 3.38
CA TRP A 114 8.43 13.74 4.81
C TRP A 114 8.94 12.35 5.25
N ARG A 115 9.76 11.72 4.41
CA ARG A 115 10.13 10.30 4.49
C ARG A 115 10.66 9.84 5.86
N ASN A 116 11.47 10.67 6.52
CA ASN A 116 12.14 10.32 7.79
C ASN A 116 11.43 10.89 9.05
N SER A 117 10.28 11.55 8.89
CA SER A 117 9.58 12.18 10.01
C SER A 117 8.40 11.33 10.49
N LYS A 118 8.00 11.51 11.77
CA LYS A 118 6.71 11.03 12.28
C LYS A 118 5.54 11.50 11.39
N ARG A 119 5.67 12.68 10.77
CA ARG A 119 4.71 13.22 9.79
C ARG A 119 4.59 12.38 8.51
N GLY A 120 5.69 11.77 8.05
CA GLY A 120 5.69 10.82 6.94
C GLY A 120 4.96 9.52 7.27
N GLN A 121 5.05 9.06 8.52
CA GLN A 121 4.28 7.88 8.95
C GLN A 121 2.77 8.16 8.97
N ILE A 122 2.37 9.34 9.45
CA ILE A 122 0.96 9.74 9.50
C ILE A 122 0.38 9.85 8.09
N SER A 123 1.09 10.50 7.16
CA SER A 123 0.64 10.60 5.76
C SER A 123 0.45 9.24 5.10
N ARG A 124 1.31 8.25 5.35
CA ARG A 124 1.10 6.87 4.84
C ARG A 124 -0.14 6.20 5.39
N ILE A 125 -0.42 6.40 6.68
CA ILE A 125 -1.64 5.86 7.30
C ILE A 125 -2.87 6.50 6.65
N ILE A 126 -2.83 7.82 6.42
CA ILE A 126 -3.88 8.54 5.70
C ILE A 126 -4.03 8.00 4.28
N THR A 127 -2.94 7.84 3.51
CA THR A 127 -2.97 7.26 2.16
C THR A 127 -3.60 5.87 2.18
N ALA A 128 -3.22 5.03 3.14
CA ALA A 128 -3.77 3.69 3.27
C ALA A 128 -5.29 3.71 3.54
N ILE A 129 -5.75 4.56 4.47
CA ILE A 129 -7.18 4.70 4.79
C ILE A 129 -7.95 5.16 3.55
N LEU A 130 -7.46 6.18 2.86
CA LEU A 130 -8.08 6.69 1.63
C LEU A 130 -8.10 5.63 0.51
N TRP A 131 -7.12 4.74 0.49
CA TRP A 131 -7.09 3.60 -0.42
C TRP A 131 -8.13 2.54 -0.04
N GLY A 132 -8.24 2.22 1.24
CA GLY A 132 -9.26 1.30 1.77
C GLY A 132 -10.67 1.80 1.51
N THR A 133 -10.92 3.11 1.66
CA THR A 133 -12.22 3.70 1.32
C THR A 133 -12.49 3.66 -0.17
N LEU A 134 -11.48 3.87 -1.03
CA LEU A 134 -11.62 3.77 -2.48
C LEU A 134 -12.01 2.34 -2.92
N ILE A 135 -11.32 1.31 -2.44
CA ILE A 135 -11.70 -0.09 -2.71
C ILE A 135 -13.07 -0.41 -2.15
N GLY A 136 -13.35 0.03 -0.92
CA GLY A 136 -14.63 -0.20 -0.26
C GLY A 136 -15.79 0.41 -1.03
N PHE A 137 -15.61 1.63 -1.55
CA PHE A 137 -16.57 2.31 -2.40
C PHE A 137 -16.80 1.56 -3.70
N THR A 138 -15.74 1.15 -4.41
CA THR A 138 -15.87 0.41 -5.68
C THR A 138 -16.50 -0.97 -5.46
N ALA A 139 -16.10 -1.70 -4.42
CA ALA A 139 -16.71 -2.97 -4.04
C ALA A 139 -18.21 -2.83 -3.73
N GLY A 140 -18.59 -1.88 -2.86
CA GLY A 140 -19.98 -1.69 -2.45
C GLY A 140 -20.88 -1.15 -3.58
N PHE A 141 -20.35 -0.27 -4.42
CA PHE A 141 -21.11 0.36 -5.51
C PHE A 141 -21.30 -0.58 -6.71
N PHE A 142 -20.26 -1.34 -7.08
CA PHE A 142 -20.27 -2.16 -8.31
C PHE A 142 -20.49 -3.66 -8.07
N TYR A 143 -19.92 -4.25 -7.01
CA TYR A 143 -20.14 -5.68 -6.69
C TYR A 143 -21.38 -5.92 -5.84
N GLY A 144 -21.91 -4.88 -5.18
CA GLY A 144 -23.17 -4.96 -4.42
C GLY A 144 -24.41 -5.27 -5.27
N SER A 145 -24.37 -5.02 -6.60
CA SER A 145 -25.44 -5.38 -7.54
C SER A 145 -25.34 -6.81 -8.08
N ALA A 146 -24.15 -7.40 -8.17
CA ALA A 146 -23.94 -8.72 -8.80
C ALA A 146 -24.68 -9.88 -8.10
N TRP A 147 -24.81 -9.83 -6.77
CA TRP A 147 -25.60 -10.80 -6.00
C TRP A 147 -27.11 -10.65 -6.19
N ARG A 148 -27.58 -9.43 -6.50
CA ARG A 148 -29.00 -9.11 -6.66
C ARG A 148 -29.49 -9.34 -8.08
N ASP A 149 -28.64 -9.11 -9.07
CA ASP A 149 -28.95 -9.40 -10.48
C ASP A 149 -29.22 -10.90 -10.69
N SER A 150 -28.54 -11.78 -9.93
CA SER A 150 -28.88 -13.21 -9.90
C SER A 150 -30.24 -13.51 -9.25
N LEU A 151 -30.66 -12.70 -8.27
CA LEU A 151 -31.92 -12.88 -7.53
C LEU A 151 -33.13 -12.30 -8.29
N THR A 152 -32.93 -11.21 -9.04
CA THR A 152 -33.94 -10.65 -9.97
C THR A 152 -34.11 -11.53 -11.20
N ILE A 153 -33.04 -12.15 -11.73
CA ILE A 153 -33.14 -13.18 -12.78
C ILE A 153 -33.90 -14.42 -12.28
N TYR A 154 -33.71 -14.82 -11.01
CA TYR A 154 -34.46 -15.90 -10.37
C TYR A 154 -35.95 -15.57 -10.19
N LEU A 155 -36.27 -14.32 -9.83
CA LEU A 155 -37.66 -13.84 -9.71
C LEU A 155 -38.33 -13.59 -11.07
N LEU A 156 -37.57 -13.31 -12.14
CA LEU A 156 -38.07 -13.22 -13.52
C LEU A 156 -38.57 -14.57 -14.07
N HIS A 157 -38.05 -15.69 -13.55
CA HIS A 157 -38.51 -17.04 -13.90
C HIS A 157 -39.76 -17.47 -13.09
N HIS A 158 -40.28 -16.62 -12.19
CA HIS A 158 -41.49 -16.84 -11.39
C HIS A 158 -42.41 -15.59 -11.40
N PRO A 159 -43.21 -15.37 -12.45
CA PRO A 159 -43.88 -14.09 -12.68
C PRO A 159 -45.27 -14.05 -12.04
N THR A 160 -45.42 -13.39 -10.90
CA THR A 160 -46.74 -13.03 -10.34
C THR A 160 -46.89 -11.56 -9.96
N THR A 161 -45.98 -10.65 -10.34
CA THR A 161 -46.09 -9.23 -9.97
C THR A 161 -46.13 -8.27 -11.17
N SER A 162 -47.12 -7.39 -11.11
CA SER A 162 -47.65 -6.49 -12.14
C SER A 162 -46.71 -5.35 -12.57
N LEU A 163 -46.80 -4.99 -13.85
CA LEU A 163 -46.07 -3.95 -14.60
C LEU A 163 -46.10 -2.50 -14.05
N LEU A 164 -46.85 -2.23 -12.97
CA LEU A 164 -46.90 -0.92 -12.29
C LEU A 164 -45.81 -0.73 -11.21
N ALA A 165 -45.03 -1.77 -10.87
CA ALA A 165 -43.95 -1.68 -9.89
C ALA A 165 -42.60 -1.19 -10.45
N LEU A 166 -42.50 -0.95 -11.77
CA LEU A 166 -41.22 -0.76 -12.47
C LEU A 166 -40.63 0.67 -12.35
N TYR A 167 -41.44 1.67 -11.98
CA TYR A 167 -41.00 3.06 -11.83
C TYR A 167 -40.35 3.38 -10.46
N PRO A 168 -40.86 2.91 -9.30
CA PRO A 168 -40.19 3.12 -8.02
C PRO A 168 -39.02 2.15 -7.76
N ALA A 169 -38.86 1.09 -8.56
CA ALA A 169 -37.78 0.12 -8.42
C ALA A 169 -36.41 0.74 -8.77
N THR A 170 -36.30 1.46 -9.90
CA THR A 170 -35.07 2.11 -10.37
C THR A 170 -34.52 3.17 -9.40
N GLN A 171 -35.39 3.96 -8.76
CA GLN A 171 -35.02 4.93 -7.71
C GLN A 171 -34.59 4.26 -6.38
N ARG A 172 -35.24 3.15 -5.99
CA ARG A 172 -34.80 2.33 -4.84
C ARG A 172 -33.44 1.66 -5.08
N HIS A 173 -33.13 1.29 -6.32
CA HIS A 173 -31.84 0.70 -6.68
C HIS A 173 -30.68 1.71 -6.56
N ALA A 174 -30.89 2.99 -6.90
CA ALA A 174 -29.86 4.04 -6.78
C ALA A 174 -29.56 4.39 -5.30
N THR A 175 -30.58 4.54 -4.48
CA THR A 175 -30.44 4.85 -3.04
C THR A 175 -29.83 3.70 -2.26
N GLN A 176 -30.17 2.45 -2.58
CA GLN A 176 -29.58 1.25 -1.95
C GLN A 176 -28.13 1.01 -2.37
N ARG A 177 -27.75 1.29 -3.64
CA ARG A 177 -26.34 1.23 -4.10
C ARG A 177 -25.45 2.21 -3.35
N LEU A 178 -25.93 3.42 -3.11
CA LEU A 178 -25.20 4.42 -2.32
C LEU A 178 -25.06 3.98 -0.85
N MET A 179 -26.06 3.31 -0.28
CA MET A 179 -26.02 2.79 1.09
C MET A 179 -24.99 1.66 1.24
N LEU A 180 -24.92 0.73 0.28
CA LEU A 180 -23.92 -0.34 0.24
C LEU A 180 -22.52 0.19 -0.03
N ALA A 181 -22.37 1.20 -0.89
CA ALA A 181 -21.11 1.87 -1.12
C ALA A 181 -20.59 2.57 0.16
N LYS A 182 -21.47 3.24 0.92
CA LYS A 182 -21.13 3.82 2.23
C LYS A 182 -20.70 2.75 3.25
N GLN A 183 -21.38 1.61 3.29
CA GLN A 183 -21.00 0.48 4.14
C GLN A 183 -19.66 -0.14 3.70
N GLY A 184 -19.44 -0.29 2.39
CA GLY A 184 -18.19 -0.77 1.82
C GLY A 184 -17.01 0.16 2.13
N MET A 185 -17.20 1.48 2.05
CA MET A 185 -16.20 2.47 2.47
C MET A 185 -15.80 2.29 3.94
N LEU A 186 -16.76 2.09 4.83
CA LEU A 186 -16.52 1.88 6.25
C LEU A 186 -15.74 0.58 6.49
N LEU A 187 -16.15 -0.51 5.86
CA LEU A 187 -15.49 -1.82 5.96
C LEU A 187 -14.07 -1.79 5.38
N GLY A 188 -13.85 -1.10 4.25
CA GLY A 188 -12.53 -0.93 3.64
C GLY A 188 -11.60 -0.08 4.51
N ALA A 189 -12.10 1.00 5.11
CA ALA A 189 -11.35 1.81 6.06
C ALA A 189 -10.98 1.01 7.33
N ILE A 190 -11.92 0.22 7.87
CA ILE A 190 -11.69 -0.63 9.04
C ILE A 190 -10.69 -1.74 8.72
N ALA A 191 -10.81 -2.40 7.57
CA ALA A 191 -9.87 -3.43 7.11
C ALA A 191 -8.44 -2.85 7.03
N VAL A 192 -8.29 -1.65 6.47
CA VAL A 192 -6.97 -1.00 6.43
C VAL A 192 -6.50 -0.56 7.82
N LEU A 193 -7.36 -0.05 8.69
CA LEU A 193 -6.99 0.25 10.08
C LEU A 193 -6.49 -1.01 10.81
N LEU A 194 -7.14 -2.15 10.61
CA LEU A 194 -6.68 -3.43 11.15
C LEU A 194 -5.32 -3.84 10.55
N LEU A 195 -5.09 -3.59 9.26
CA LEU A 195 -3.81 -3.83 8.61
C LEU A 195 -2.70 -2.87 9.10
N THR A 196 -3.03 -1.62 9.43
CA THR A 196 -2.06 -0.67 10.01
C THR A 196 -1.58 -1.10 11.40
N ARG A 197 -2.31 -1.99 12.10
CA ARG A 197 -1.87 -2.64 13.34
C ARG A 197 -0.65 -3.56 13.12
N PHE A 198 -0.45 -4.07 11.89
CA PHE A 198 0.75 -4.83 11.47
C PHE A 198 1.92 -3.90 11.06
N ARG A 199 1.98 -2.70 11.66
CA ARG A 199 2.80 -1.48 11.48
C ARG A 199 4.29 -1.60 11.10
N HIS A 200 4.86 -2.81 11.00
CA HIS A 200 6.30 -3.03 11.13
C HIS A 200 7.01 -3.69 9.97
N THR A 201 6.32 -4.13 8.91
CA THR A 201 7.02 -4.68 7.75
C THR A 201 7.31 -3.57 6.74
N THR A 202 8.54 -3.53 6.24
CA THR A 202 8.93 -2.68 5.09
C THR A 202 8.08 -2.98 3.86
N ALA A 203 7.63 -4.23 3.72
CA ALA A 203 6.65 -4.66 2.73
C ALA A 203 5.32 -3.88 2.79
N PHE A 204 4.81 -3.61 3.99
CA PHE A 204 3.58 -2.83 4.16
C PHE A 204 3.75 -1.39 3.70
N ARG A 205 4.91 -0.78 3.99
CA ARG A 205 5.19 0.60 3.55
C ARG A 205 5.30 0.68 2.02
N ALA A 206 6.02 -0.28 1.43
CA ALA A 206 6.15 -0.40 -0.02
C ALA A 206 4.79 -0.59 -0.71
N ALA A 207 3.92 -1.44 -0.15
CA ALA A 207 2.57 -1.65 -0.67
C ALA A 207 1.72 -0.37 -0.64
N ILE A 208 1.77 0.41 0.45
CA ILE A 208 1.07 1.70 0.54
C ILE A 208 1.62 2.70 -0.47
N SER A 209 2.94 2.77 -0.60
CA SER A 209 3.59 3.67 -1.55
C SER A 209 3.18 3.32 -2.99
N LEU A 210 3.05 2.03 -3.31
CA LEU A 210 2.57 1.56 -4.60
C LEU A 210 1.12 1.95 -4.84
N ALA A 211 0.25 1.68 -3.86
CA ALA A 211 -1.15 2.07 -3.91
C ALA A 211 -1.31 3.59 -4.15
N GLY A 212 -0.49 4.38 -3.45
CA GLY A 212 -0.36 5.83 -3.65
C GLY A 212 0.08 6.21 -5.06
N THR A 213 1.10 5.54 -5.63
CA THR A 213 1.54 5.81 -7.02
C THR A 213 0.46 5.53 -8.04
N VAL A 214 -0.26 4.41 -7.90
CA VAL A 214 -1.26 4.00 -8.88
C VAL A 214 -2.46 4.94 -8.84
N VAL A 215 -2.86 5.40 -7.64
CA VAL A 215 -3.94 6.38 -7.50
C VAL A 215 -3.57 7.77 -7.98
N SER A 216 -2.35 8.25 -7.68
CA SER A 216 -1.88 9.52 -8.23
C SER A 216 -1.87 9.48 -9.76
N TYR A 217 -1.46 8.36 -10.35
CA TYR A 217 -1.50 8.16 -11.80
C TYR A 217 -2.94 8.18 -12.34
N GLY A 218 -3.87 7.48 -11.68
CA GLY A 218 -5.29 7.53 -12.02
C GLY A 218 -5.89 8.94 -11.94
N ALA A 219 -5.50 9.72 -10.94
CA ALA A 219 -5.90 11.13 -10.81
C ALA A 219 -5.35 12.00 -11.95
N THR A 220 -4.07 11.83 -12.32
CA THR A 220 -3.47 12.52 -13.47
C THR A 220 -4.24 12.22 -14.76
N PHE A 221 -4.60 10.97 -15.01
CA PHE A 221 -5.35 10.59 -16.20
C PHE A 221 -6.76 11.19 -16.21
N PHE A 222 -7.48 11.12 -15.09
CA PHE A 222 -8.82 11.68 -14.96
C PHE A 222 -8.82 13.20 -15.18
N TRP A 223 -7.96 13.94 -14.49
CA TRP A 223 -7.86 15.39 -14.64
C TRP A 223 -7.31 15.80 -16.01
N GLY A 224 -6.39 15.01 -16.60
CA GLY A 224 -5.89 15.26 -17.95
C GLY A 224 -6.95 15.09 -19.04
N THR A 225 -7.75 14.03 -18.97
CA THR A 225 -8.87 13.80 -19.90
C THR A 225 -9.95 14.88 -19.74
N THR A 226 -10.25 15.26 -18.49
CA THR A 226 -11.18 16.36 -18.18
C THR A 226 -10.67 17.69 -18.75
N ALA A 227 -9.39 18.02 -18.54
CA ALA A 227 -8.77 19.21 -19.11
C ALA A 227 -8.89 19.24 -20.65
N GLY A 228 -8.62 18.11 -21.30
CA GLY A 228 -8.75 17.97 -22.76
C GLY A 228 -10.17 18.23 -23.25
N ALA A 229 -11.18 17.74 -22.54
CA ALA A 229 -12.58 17.99 -22.86
C ALA A 229 -12.92 19.49 -22.79
N PHE A 230 -12.56 20.18 -21.71
CA PHE A 230 -12.84 21.62 -21.55
C PHE A 230 -12.03 22.51 -22.50
N LEU A 231 -10.80 22.12 -22.84
CA LEU A 231 -9.99 22.80 -23.87
C LEU A 231 -10.65 22.72 -25.25
N SER A 232 -11.43 21.67 -25.53
CA SER A 232 -12.12 21.48 -26.81
C SER A 232 -13.43 22.29 -26.95
N THR A 233 -14.05 22.70 -25.84
CA THR A 233 -15.38 23.36 -25.82
C THR A 233 -15.31 24.89 -25.69
N HIS A 234 -14.21 25.52 -26.09
CA HIS A 234 -13.97 26.98 -25.99
C HIS A 234 -13.86 27.57 -24.57
N GLU A 235 -13.94 26.76 -23.49
CA GLU A 235 -13.67 27.21 -22.11
C GLU A 235 -12.19 27.07 -21.73
N LEU A 236 -11.33 27.80 -22.46
CA LEU A 236 -9.87 27.77 -22.29
C LEU A 236 -9.40 28.01 -20.85
N GLY A 237 -10.08 28.89 -20.09
CA GLY A 237 -9.72 29.21 -18.71
C GLY A 237 -9.82 28.01 -17.77
N LEU A 238 -10.95 27.30 -17.79
CA LEU A 238 -11.16 26.10 -16.96
C LEU A 238 -10.28 24.94 -17.42
N GLY A 239 -10.10 24.79 -18.74
CA GLY A 239 -9.18 23.80 -19.31
C GLY A 239 -7.74 23.97 -18.84
N LEU A 240 -7.22 25.21 -18.80
CA LEU A 240 -5.88 25.51 -18.31
C LEU A 240 -5.74 25.28 -16.80
N ILE A 241 -6.74 25.65 -16.00
CA ILE A 241 -6.75 25.40 -14.55
C ILE A 241 -6.71 23.90 -14.28
N ILE A 242 -7.59 23.12 -14.92
CA ILE A 242 -7.64 21.67 -14.72
C ILE A 242 -6.37 20.99 -15.28
N GLY A 243 -5.80 21.50 -16.37
CA GLY A 243 -4.51 21.06 -16.89
C GLY A 243 -3.37 21.28 -15.89
N SER A 244 -3.34 22.43 -15.21
CA SER A 244 -2.36 22.70 -14.15
C SER A 244 -2.50 21.74 -12.95
N VAL A 245 -3.74 21.37 -12.61
CA VAL A 245 -4.04 20.35 -11.59
C VAL A 245 -3.53 18.97 -12.03
N ALA A 246 -3.71 18.59 -13.29
CA ALA A 246 -3.18 17.33 -13.82
C ALA A 246 -1.65 17.25 -13.75
N LEU A 247 -0.95 18.35 -14.07
CA LEU A 247 0.51 18.45 -13.95
C LEU A 247 0.99 18.35 -12.50
N LEU A 248 0.25 18.93 -11.54
CA LEU A 248 0.53 18.75 -10.11
C LEU A 248 0.43 17.27 -9.71
N TYR A 249 -0.60 16.55 -10.18
CA TYR A 249 -0.72 15.11 -9.90
C TYR A 249 0.38 14.29 -10.57
N LEU A 250 0.87 14.69 -11.74
CA LEU A 250 2.01 14.06 -12.37
C LEU A 250 3.27 14.21 -11.50
N TRP A 251 3.49 15.41 -10.95
CA TRP A 251 4.57 15.64 -9.98
C TRP A 251 4.40 14.79 -8.72
N CYS A 252 3.18 14.69 -8.17
CA CYS A 252 2.88 13.79 -7.05
C CYS A 252 3.22 12.32 -7.36
N THR A 253 2.90 11.86 -8.57
CA THR A 253 3.16 10.48 -9.02
C THR A 253 4.67 10.18 -9.05
N THR A 254 5.47 11.07 -9.62
CA THR A 254 6.94 10.88 -9.68
C THR A 254 7.58 10.87 -8.29
N ARG A 255 7.08 11.70 -7.35
CA ARG A 255 7.52 11.69 -5.95
C ARG A 255 7.14 10.39 -5.23
N SER A 256 5.92 9.91 -5.43
CA SER A 256 5.48 8.64 -4.85
C SER A 256 6.29 7.46 -5.42
N LEU A 257 6.62 7.47 -6.71
CA LEU A 257 7.45 6.43 -7.34
C LEU A 257 8.89 6.42 -6.79
N SER A 258 9.45 7.61 -6.55
CA SER A 258 10.74 7.75 -5.89
C SER A 258 10.73 7.24 -4.45
N CYS A 259 9.59 7.31 -3.76
CA CYS A 259 9.41 6.71 -2.44
C CYS A 259 9.39 5.19 -2.54
N LEU A 260 8.62 4.66 -3.50
CA LEU A 260 8.50 3.24 -3.78
C LEU A 260 9.85 2.56 -4.05
N SER A 261 10.62 3.14 -4.98
CA SER A 261 11.95 2.64 -5.35
C SER A 261 12.91 2.61 -4.16
N TYR A 262 12.85 3.63 -3.31
CA TYR A 262 13.63 3.67 -2.09
C TYR A 262 13.22 2.57 -1.10
N GLU A 263 11.93 2.34 -0.89
CA GLU A 263 11.45 1.31 0.03
C GLU A 263 11.72 -0.10 -0.45
N TRP A 264 11.65 -0.32 -1.75
CA TRP A 264 12.07 -1.56 -2.38
C TRP A 264 13.55 -1.86 -2.13
N ASN A 265 14.39 -0.87 -2.40
CA ASN A 265 15.84 -1.00 -2.22
C ASN A 265 16.21 -1.13 -0.74
N ASN A 266 15.53 -0.41 0.15
CA ASN A 266 15.84 -0.38 1.58
C ASN A 266 14.97 -1.31 2.43
N ALA A 267 14.24 -2.25 1.82
CA ALA A 267 13.49 -3.23 2.58
C ALA A 267 14.43 -3.98 3.56
N THR A 268 13.99 -4.14 4.80
CA THR A 268 14.78 -4.82 5.82
C THR A 268 14.88 -6.30 5.45
N GLY A 269 16.10 -6.80 5.29
CA GLY A 269 16.36 -8.21 5.03
C GLY A 269 16.46 -9.01 6.32
N THR A 270 17.56 -8.84 7.03
CA THR A 270 17.81 -9.52 8.33
C THR A 270 17.32 -8.64 9.48
N SER A 271 16.58 -9.19 10.44
CA SER A 271 16.05 -8.44 11.58
C SER A 271 16.66 -8.93 12.89
N PHE A 272 17.25 -8.01 13.66
CA PHE A 272 17.74 -8.17 15.04
C PHE A 272 16.86 -7.42 16.04
N ARG A 273 15.62 -7.14 15.66
CA ARG A 273 14.73 -6.28 16.46
C ARG A 273 14.49 -6.86 17.85
N GLY A 274 14.75 -6.09 18.90
CA GLY A 274 14.55 -6.57 20.27
C GLY A 274 15.51 -7.68 20.70
N ALA A 275 16.53 -8.01 19.89
CA ALA A 275 17.52 -9.01 20.24
C ALA A 275 18.50 -8.45 21.26
N ASP A 276 19.02 -9.32 22.12
CA ASP A 276 20.12 -8.99 23.02
C ASP A 276 21.45 -9.30 22.32
N LEU A 277 22.15 -8.25 21.88
CA LEU A 277 23.43 -8.29 21.18
C LEU A 277 24.60 -7.86 22.08
N THR A 278 24.43 -7.89 23.41
CA THR A 278 25.53 -7.61 24.33
C THR A 278 26.73 -8.51 24.01
N GLU A 279 27.92 -7.92 23.87
CA GLU A 279 29.15 -8.64 23.53
C GLU A 279 29.14 -9.41 22.19
N ALA A 280 28.17 -9.18 21.31
CA ALA A 280 28.16 -9.78 19.98
C ALA A 280 29.22 -9.11 19.07
N THR A 281 29.97 -9.90 18.30
CA THR A 281 31.01 -9.40 17.40
C THR A 281 30.50 -9.28 15.96
N PHE A 282 30.76 -8.15 15.32
CA PHE A 282 30.36 -7.86 13.93
C PHE A 282 31.56 -7.43 13.07
N GLU A 283 32.68 -8.13 13.17
CA GLU A 283 33.89 -7.81 12.42
C GLU A 283 33.77 -8.23 10.95
N ASN A 284 34.20 -7.36 10.02
CA ASN A 284 34.12 -7.60 8.58
C ASN A 284 32.71 -7.94 8.07
N VAL A 285 31.67 -7.34 8.67
CA VAL A 285 30.27 -7.51 8.25
C VAL A 285 29.72 -6.21 7.68
N GLU A 286 29.22 -6.26 6.43
CA GLU A 286 28.46 -5.16 5.87
C GLU A 286 27.00 -5.16 6.37
N LEU A 287 26.72 -4.38 7.41
CA LEU A 287 25.39 -4.29 8.05
C LEU A 287 24.37 -3.46 7.26
N ARG A 288 24.23 -3.70 5.95
CA ARG A 288 23.22 -3.05 5.10
C ARG A 288 21.90 -3.82 5.15
N HIS A 289 20.79 -3.08 5.10
CA HIS A 289 19.43 -3.64 5.10
C HIS A 289 19.13 -4.52 6.32
N THR A 290 19.69 -4.16 7.47
CA THR A 290 19.47 -4.85 8.76
C THR A 290 18.64 -3.98 9.70
N ASP A 291 17.75 -4.60 10.45
CA ASP A 291 16.90 -3.90 11.43
C ASP A 291 17.40 -4.14 12.86
N PHE A 292 17.95 -3.11 13.49
CA PHE A 292 18.41 -3.11 14.89
C PHE A 292 17.44 -2.41 15.84
N SER A 293 16.20 -2.14 15.42
CA SER A 293 15.23 -1.42 16.26
C SER A 293 15.08 -2.13 17.62
N ASN A 294 15.22 -1.39 18.71
CA ASN A 294 15.12 -1.92 20.09
C ASN A 294 16.10 -3.06 20.42
N ALA A 295 17.17 -3.27 19.64
CA ALA A 295 18.21 -4.22 20.03
C ALA A 295 18.99 -3.70 21.25
N ILE A 296 19.38 -4.59 22.15
CA ILE A 296 20.13 -4.29 23.36
C ILE A 296 21.62 -4.56 23.07
N GLY A 297 22.54 -3.75 23.58
CA GLY A 297 23.99 -4.01 23.50
C GLY A 297 24.66 -3.73 22.15
N TYR A 298 23.90 -3.34 21.11
CA TYR A 298 24.47 -2.92 19.83
C TYR A 298 24.72 -1.40 19.80
N LEU A 299 25.98 -1.00 19.89
CA LEU A 299 26.42 0.38 19.63
C LEU A 299 26.87 0.47 18.16
N SER A 300 26.14 1.26 17.36
CA SER A 300 26.53 1.51 15.96
C SER A 300 27.96 2.06 15.89
N PRO A 301 28.77 1.73 14.87
CA PRO A 301 30.13 2.28 14.71
C PRO A 301 30.20 3.82 14.71
N THR A 302 29.08 4.50 14.43
CA THR A 302 28.95 5.97 14.48
C THR A 302 28.90 6.58 15.88
N SER A 303 28.92 5.79 16.96
CA SER A 303 28.98 6.30 18.34
C SER A 303 30.37 6.23 18.97
N ARG A 304 31.43 5.94 18.19
CA ARG A 304 32.83 6.01 18.65
C ARG A 304 33.53 7.34 18.34
N SER A 305 32.76 8.39 18.03
CA SER A 305 33.31 9.75 17.85
C SER A 305 32.36 10.81 18.39
N ILE A 306 32.26 10.91 19.73
CA ILE A 306 32.15 12.16 20.48
C ILE A 306 32.96 11.96 21.77
#